data_AF-A0A945CCE9-F1
#
_entry.id   AF-A0A945CCE9-F1
#
_cell.length_a   1.000
_cell.length_b   1.000
_cell.length_c   1.000
_cell.angle_alpha   90.00
_cell.angle_beta   90.00
_cell.angle_gamma   90.00
#
_symmetry.space_group_name_H-M   'P 1'
#
loop_
_entity.id
_entity.type
_entity.pdbx_description
1 polymer ?
#
loop_
_entity_poly.entity_id
_entity_poly.type
_entity_poly.pdbx_seq_one_letter_code
_entity_poly.pdbx_strand_id
1 'polypeptide(L)'
;MFQKTYWNGLFQSWKLSTFLIATAGLTLIAPYSGDWSWDYVDAIFMSVFTFCSAPWVIGTLFLAFQRKRNFATAYIAICLWMFSASWSYDLYILIRDGNYPMTWFANIFASSSLYIAAGFFWNLEYIKDRGVVFGFMEPNWPSISSERRFKKLAWYALLFMIIPTVIIVSFPYLQYY
;
A
#
# COMPACT_ATOMS: atom_id res chain seq x y z
N MET A 1 -11.48 -7.01 5.84
CA MET A 1 -11.89 -5.81 5.07
C MET A 1 -13.40 -5.62 4.99
N PHE A 2 -14.23 -6.67 5.06
CA PHE A 2 -15.69 -6.56 4.83
C PHE A 2 -16.51 -5.85 5.92
N GLN A 3 -15.88 -5.40 7.02
CA GLN A 3 -16.56 -4.66 8.07
C GLN A 3 -16.68 -3.18 7.68
N LYS A 4 -17.85 -2.57 7.88
CA LYS A 4 -18.08 -1.14 7.61
C LYS A 4 -17.11 -0.23 8.38
N THR A 5 -16.73 -0.63 9.59
CA THR A 5 -15.79 0.12 10.46
C THR A 5 -14.39 0.23 9.86
N TYR A 6 -13.92 -0.78 9.13
CA TYR A 6 -12.65 -0.71 8.39
C TYR A 6 -12.68 0.41 7.35
N TRP A 7 -13.74 0.44 6.54
CA TRP A 7 -13.89 1.45 5.49
C TRP A 7 -14.06 2.86 6.06
N ASN A 8 -14.82 3.02 7.13
CA ASN A 8 -14.93 4.31 7.82
C ASN A 8 -13.57 4.83 8.30
N GLY A 9 -12.71 3.93 8.78
CA GLY A 9 -11.35 4.26 9.19
C GLY A 9 -10.38 4.54 8.05
N LEU A 10 -10.57 3.86 6.91
CA LEU A 10 -9.77 4.07 5.71
C LEU A 10 -10.14 5.39 5.01
N PHE A 11 -11.43 5.74 4.96
CA PHE A 11 -11.93 6.99 4.37
C PHE A 11 -11.86 8.20 5.32
N GLN A 12 -11.01 8.15 6.34
CA GLN A 12 -10.66 9.36 7.07
C GLN A 12 -9.98 10.36 6.13
N SER A 13 -10.33 11.65 6.26
CA SER A 13 -9.92 12.70 5.30
C SER A 13 -8.42 12.70 5.02
N TRP A 14 -7.58 12.50 6.02
CA TRP A 14 -6.12 12.51 5.83
C TRP A 14 -5.58 11.28 5.08
N LYS A 15 -6.17 10.09 5.29
CA LYS A 15 -5.79 8.87 4.56
C LYS A 15 -6.20 9.01 3.11
N LEU A 16 -7.39 9.56 2.87
CA LEU A 16 -7.86 9.86 1.52
C LEU A 16 -6.99 10.92 0.84
N SER A 17 -6.65 12.03 1.52
CA SER A 17 -5.77 13.05 0.95
C SER A 17 -4.38 12.50 0.61
N THR A 18 -3.79 11.70 1.50
CA THR A 18 -2.46 11.10 1.25
C THR A 18 -2.49 10.04 0.17
N PHE A 19 -3.58 9.26 0.07
CA PHE A 19 -3.84 8.37 -1.06
C PHE A 19 -3.94 9.13 -2.39
N LEU A 20 -4.70 10.22 -2.45
CA LEU A 20 -4.84 11.02 -3.67
C LEU A 20 -3.50 11.62 -4.10
N ILE A 21 -2.71 12.15 -3.15
CA ILE A 21 -1.37 12.67 -3.42
C ILE A 21 -0.44 11.56 -3.92
N ALA A 22 -0.42 10.41 -3.26
CA ALA A 22 0.44 9.29 -3.64
C ALA A 22 0.07 8.72 -5.01
N THR A 23 -1.23 8.55 -5.27
CA THR A 23 -1.75 8.07 -6.57
C THR A 23 -1.41 9.06 -7.67
N ALA A 24 -1.68 10.36 -7.48
CA ALA A 24 -1.32 11.38 -8.46
C ALA A 24 0.19 11.41 -8.72
N GLY A 25 1.01 11.33 -7.66
CA GLY A 25 2.47 11.27 -7.77
C GLY A 25 2.94 10.06 -8.59
N LEU A 26 2.48 8.85 -8.25
CA LEU A 26 2.87 7.64 -8.97
C LEU A 26 2.35 7.64 -10.41
N THR A 27 1.08 7.97 -10.64
CA THR A 27 0.50 8.02 -11.99
C THR A 27 1.17 9.05 -12.88
N LEU A 28 1.59 10.21 -12.35
CA LEU A 28 2.29 11.22 -13.13
C LEU A 28 3.76 10.85 -13.39
N ILE A 29 4.41 10.12 -12.49
CA ILE A 29 5.83 9.77 -12.60
C ILE A 29 6.05 8.45 -13.35
N ALA A 30 5.11 7.51 -13.25
CA ALA A 30 5.21 6.15 -13.79
C ALA A 30 5.65 6.11 -15.27
N PRO A 31 5.08 6.93 -16.19
CA PRO A 31 5.51 6.93 -17.60
C PRO A 31 6.94 7.43 -17.82
N TYR A 32 7.50 8.17 -16.87
CA TYR A 32 8.87 8.69 -16.93
C TYR A 32 9.90 7.76 -16.28
N SER A 33 9.47 6.60 -15.78
CA SER A 33 10.34 5.61 -15.14
C SER A 33 11.34 4.96 -16.10
N GLY A 34 11.07 5.01 -17.40
CA GLY A 34 11.83 4.28 -18.43
C GLY A 34 11.41 2.82 -18.60
N ASP A 35 10.51 2.33 -17.74
CA ASP A 35 9.82 1.06 -17.96
C ASP A 35 8.58 1.31 -18.83
N TRP A 36 8.55 0.71 -20.02
CA TRP A 36 7.46 0.83 -20.99
C TRP A 36 6.18 0.11 -20.54
N SER A 37 6.27 -0.75 -19.55
CA SER A 37 5.09 -1.40 -18.99
C SER A 37 4.26 -0.46 -18.12
N TRP A 38 4.92 0.40 -17.33
CA TRP A 38 4.31 1.32 -16.37
C TRP A 38 3.58 2.45 -17.09
N ASP A 39 2.26 2.49 -16.97
CA ASP A 39 1.42 3.50 -17.59
C ASP A 39 0.47 4.15 -16.58
N TYR A 40 -0.45 4.97 -17.10
CA TYR A 40 -1.42 5.65 -16.24
C TYR A 40 -2.46 4.68 -15.67
N VAL A 41 -2.82 3.63 -16.42
CA VAL A 41 -3.89 2.70 -16.07
C VAL A 41 -3.44 1.79 -14.94
N ASP A 42 -2.27 1.16 -15.07
CA ASP A 42 -1.73 0.29 -14.03
C ASP A 42 -1.39 1.03 -12.74
N ALA A 43 -0.77 2.21 -12.83
CA ALA A 43 -0.49 3.05 -11.68
C ALA A 43 -1.76 3.39 -10.89
N ILE A 44 -2.88 3.68 -11.58
CA ILE A 44 -4.16 4.00 -10.93
C ILE A 44 -4.74 2.77 -10.23
N PHE A 45 -4.96 1.66 -10.95
CA PHE A 45 -5.65 0.52 -10.33
C PHE A 45 -4.80 -0.13 -9.24
N MET A 46 -3.48 -0.19 -9.40
CA MET A 46 -2.58 -0.71 -8.36
C MET A 46 -2.59 0.17 -7.12
N SER A 47 -2.63 1.51 -7.28
CA SER A 47 -2.75 2.43 -6.15
C SER A 47 -4.07 2.23 -5.41
N VAL A 48 -5.18 2.05 -6.13
CA VAL A 48 -6.50 1.76 -5.55
C VAL A 48 -6.48 0.43 -4.78
N PHE A 49 -5.97 -0.65 -5.37
CA PHE A 49 -5.86 -1.94 -4.70
C PHE A 49 -4.98 -1.86 -3.46
N THR A 50 -3.86 -1.14 -3.54
CA THR A 50 -2.95 -0.91 -2.41
C THR A 50 -3.67 -0.17 -1.28
N PHE A 51 -4.36 0.93 -1.55
CA PHE A 51 -5.12 1.66 -0.54
C PHE A 51 -6.19 0.83 0.13
N CYS A 52 -6.93 0.05 -0.66
CA CYS A 52 -8.05 -0.75 -0.15
C CYS A 52 -7.58 -1.95 0.69
N SER A 53 -6.46 -2.58 0.32
CA SER A 53 -6.08 -3.89 0.85
C SER A 53 -4.85 -3.87 1.77
N ALA A 54 -3.86 -3.00 1.54
CA ALA A 54 -2.60 -3.05 2.26
C ALA A 54 -2.75 -2.92 3.78
N PRO A 55 -3.58 -2.00 4.33
CA PRO A 55 -3.72 -1.89 5.78
C PRO A 55 -4.30 -3.17 6.40
N TRP A 56 -5.28 -3.78 5.73
CA TRP A 56 -5.87 -5.04 6.18
C TRP A 56 -4.90 -6.22 6.07
N VAL A 57 -4.15 -6.31 4.98
CA VAL A 57 -3.17 -7.39 4.78
C VAL A 57 -2.08 -7.33 5.84
N ILE A 58 -1.43 -6.17 6.03
CA ILE A 58 -0.34 -6.04 7.00
C ILE A 58 -0.81 -6.33 8.43
N GLY A 59 -1.98 -5.80 8.83
CA GLY A 59 -2.55 -6.10 10.14
C GLY A 59 -2.91 -7.57 10.31
N THR A 60 -3.43 -8.22 9.28
CA THR A 60 -3.77 -9.65 9.31
C THR A 60 -2.54 -10.53 9.43
N LEU A 61 -1.48 -10.25 8.66
CA LEU A 61 -0.22 -10.99 8.69
C LEU A 61 0.48 -10.82 10.04
N PHE A 62 0.48 -9.61 10.59
CA PHE A 62 1.00 -9.35 11.92
C PHE A 62 0.26 -10.13 13.01
N LEU A 63 -1.08 -10.15 12.96
CA LEU A 63 -1.88 -10.93 13.91
C LEU A 63 -1.71 -12.44 13.71
N ALA A 64 -1.52 -12.92 12.47
CA ALA A 64 -1.22 -14.32 12.19
C ALA A 64 0.16 -14.71 12.77
N PHE A 65 1.17 -13.84 12.63
CA PHE A 65 2.47 -14.02 13.25
C PHE A 65 2.38 -14.11 14.79
N GLN A 66 1.50 -13.31 15.41
CA GLN A 66 1.17 -13.42 16.83
C GLN A 66 0.26 -14.61 17.19
N ARG A 67 -0.06 -15.49 16.23
CA ARG A 67 -0.98 -16.64 16.40
C ARG A 67 -2.40 -16.24 16.82
N LYS A 68 -2.81 -15.00 16.55
CA LYS A 68 -4.16 -14.45 16.80
C LYS A 68 -5.10 -14.60 15.59
N ARG A 69 -4.60 -15.11 14.46
CA ARG A 69 -5.37 -15.40 13.24
C ARG A 69 -5.01 -16.78 12.72
N ASN A 70 -5.97 -17.43 12.06
CA ASN A 70 -5.76 -18.74 11.47
C ASN A 70 -4.92 -18.66 10.18
N PHE A 71 -4.36 -19.80 9.78
CA PHE A 71 -3.55 -19.91 8.57
C PHE A 71 -4.32 -19.55 7.29
N ALA A 72 -5.59 -19.94 7.19
CA ALA A 72 -6.43 -19.64 6.03
C ALA A 72 -6.55 -18.12 5.78
N THR A 73 -6.72 -17.32 6.83
CA THR A 73 -6.80 -15.85 6.69
C THR A 73 -5.45 -15.26 6.28
N ALA A 74 -4.34 -15.80 6.80
CA ALA A 74 -3.00 -15.37 6.39
C ALA A 74 -2.73 -15.69 4.91
N TYR A 75 -3.12 -16.88 4.45
CA TYR A 75 -3.03 -17.27 3.05
C TYR A 75 -3.81 -16.32 2.13
N ILE A 76 -5.06 -16.00 2.49
CA ILE A 76 -5.87 -15.01 1.76
C ILE A 76 -5.19 -13.64 1.72
N ALA A 77 -4.59 -13.21 2.83
CA ALA A 77 -3.86 -11.94 2.88
C ALA A 77 -2.63 -11.94 1.96
N ILE A 78 -1.89 -13.04 1.86
CA ILE A 78 -0.76 -13.19 0.92
C ILE A 78 -1.26 -13.16 -0.54
N CYS A 79 -2.36 -13.85 -0.86
CA CYS A 79 -2.93 -13.80 -2.20
C CYS A 79 -3.39 -12.38 -2.57
N LEU A 80 -4.01 -11.64 -1.65
CA LEU A 80 -4.41 -10.25 -1.87
C LEU A 80 -3.21 -9.32 -2.05
N TRP A 81 -2.14 -9.53 -1.28
CA TRP A 81 -0.88 -8.81 -1.46
C TRP A 81 -0.34 -9.05 -2.87
N MET A 82 -0.14 -10.30 -3.25
CA MET A 82 0.44 -10.64 -4.55
C MET A 82 -0.44 -10.16 -5.71
N PHE A 83 -1.77 -10.25 -5.58
CA PHE A 83 -2.69 -9.71 -6.56
C PHE A 83 -2.54 -8.19 -6.71
N SER A 84 -2.50 -7.46 -5.60
CA SER A 84 -2.38 -6.00 -5.61
C SER A 84 -1.01 -5.49 -6.05
N ALA A 85 0.07 -6.17 -5.67
CA ALA A 85 1.43 -5.73 -5.91
C ALA A 85 2.03 -6.26 -7.22
N SER A 86 1.51 -7.35 -7.79
CA SER A 86 2.08 -7.94 -9.01
C SER A 86 1.03 -8.46 -9.98
N TRP A 87 0.21 -9.43 -9.58
CA TRP A 87 -0.53 -10.22 -10.56
C TRP A 87 -1.55 -9.42 -11.36
N SER A 88 -2.14 -8.37 -10.76
CA SER A 88 -3.04 -7.47 -11.49
C SER A 88 -2.33 -6.66 -12.57
N TYR A 89 -1.11 -6.19 -12.30
CA TYR A 89 -0.23 -5.56 -13.29
C TYR A 89 0.21 -6.57 -14.35
N ASP A 90 0.72 -7.73 -13.95
CA ASP A 90 1.22 -8.73 -14.89
C ASP A 90 0.13 -9.20 -15.87
N LEU A 91 -1.09 -9.39 -15.35
CA LEU A 91 -2.26 -9.75 -16.14
C LEU A 91 -2.68 -8.61 -17.07
N TYR A 92 -2.66 -7.37 -16.59
CA TYR A 92 -2.96 -6.20 -17.41
C TYR A 92 -2.02 -6.09 -18.60
N ILE A 93 -0.71 -6.17 -18.37
CA ILE A 93 0.30 -6.10 -19.42
C ILE A 93 0.15 -7.26 -20.41
N LEU A 94 -0.09 -8.48 -19.91
CA LEU A 94 -0.31 -9.64 -20.78
C LEU A 94 -1.52 -9.43 -21.71
N ILE A 95 -2.61 -8.85 -21.21
CA ILE A 95 -3.81 -8.57 -22.01
C ILE A 95 -3.57 -7.41 -22.99
N ARG A 96 -2.87 -6.34 -22.55
CA ARG A 96 -2.61 -5.13 -23.33
C ARG A 96 -1.63 -5.38 -24.47
N ASP A 97 -0.52 -6.05 -24.17
CA ASP A 97 0.66 -6.16 -25.06
C ASP A 97 0.85 -7.58 -25.63
N GLY A 98 0.05 -8.55 -25.18
CA GLY A 98 0.15 -9.95 -25.59
C GLY A 98 1.36 -10.71 -25.03
N ASN A 99 2.18 -10.07 -24.19
CA ASN A 99 3.39 -10.63 -23.62
C ASN A 99 3.47 -10.38 -22.12
N TYR A 100 4.06 -11.33 -21.39
CA TYR A 100 4.29 -11.19 -19.96
C TYR A 100 5.42 -10.17 -19.69
N PRO A 101 5.31 -9.27 -18.69
CA PRO A 101 6.30 -8.22 -18.48
C PRO A 101 7.67 -8.80 -18.13
N MET A 102 8.73 -8.35 -18.81
CA MET A 102 10.10 -8.80 -18.50
C MET A 102 10.56 -8.38 -17.10
N THR A 103 10.01 -7.28 -16.58
CA THR A 103 10.34 -6.71 -15.28
C THR A 103 9.51 -7.29 -14.12
N TRP A 104 8.70 -8.34 -14.35
CA TRP A 104 7.79 -8.92 -13.34
C TRP A 104 8.46 -9.20 -11.99
N PHE A 105 9.66 -9.77 -11.99
CA PHE A 105 10.37 -10.14 -10.76
C PHE A 105 10.79 -8.90 -9.98
N ALA A 106 11.35 -7.89 -10.66
CA ALA A 106 11.71 -6.62 -10.04
C ALA A 106 10.47 -5.88 -9.52
N ASN A 107 9.37 -5.92 -10.27
CA ASN A 107 8.10 -5.34 -9.88
C ASN A 107 7.58 -5.93 -8.56
N ILE A 108 7.66 -7.25 -8.37
CA ILE A 108 7.26 -7.89 -7.10
C ILE A 108 7.95 -7.21 -5.92
N PHE A 109 9.27 -6.98 -5.96
CA PHE A 109 9.99 -6.37 -4.84
C PHE A 109 9.68 -4.87 -4.68
N ALA A 110 9.68 -4.12 -5.77
CA ALA A 110 9.41 -2.68 -5.75
C ALA A 110 7.99 -2.41 -5.22
N SER A 111 6.99 -3.03 -5.85
CA SER A 111 5.58 -2.87 -5.50
C SER A 111 5.25 -3.47 -4.14
N SER A 112 5.89 -4.58 -3.73
CA SER A 112 5.74 -5.10 -2.36
C SER A 112 6.29 -4.16 -1.30
N SER A 113 7.43 -3.50 -1.56
CA SER A 113 8.02 -2.54 -0.62
C SER A 113 7.08 -1.34 -0.42
N LEU A 114 6.52 -0.81 -1.51
CA LEU A 114 5.48 0.22 -1.47
C LEU A 114 4.23 -0.25 -0.74
N TYR A 115 3.76 -1.45 -1.04
CA TYR A 115 2.56 -2.04 -0.46
C TYR A 115 2.69 -2.22 1.06
N ILE A 116 3.82 -2.76 1.53
CA ILE A 116 4.11 -2.90 2.97
C ILE A 116 4.17 -1.52 3.64
N ALA A 117 4.90 -0.57 3.05
CA ALA A 117 5.03 0.78 3.59
C ALA A 117 3.66 1.47 3.72
N ALA A 118 2.84 1.37 2.67
CA ALA A 118 1.48 1.89 2.65
C ALA A 118 0.59 1.22 3.71
N GLY A 119 0.72 -0.11 3.87
CA GLY A 119 -0.02 -0.87 4.87
C GLY A 119 0.32 -0.45 6.29
N PHE A 120 1.60 -0.19 6.62
CA PHE A 120 1.96 0.39 7.92
C PHE A 120 1.49 1.84 8.05
N PHE A 121 1.72 2.67 7.03
CA PHE A 121 1.39 4.08 7.04
C PHE A 121 -0.09 4.34 7.30
N TRP A 122 -0.99 3.69 6.56
CA TRP A 122 -2.43 3.85 6.73
C TRP A 122 -3.00 3.04 7.91
N ASN A 123 -2.19 2.23 8.59
CA ASN A 123 -2.50 1.71 9.93
C ASN A 123 -2.05 2.64 11.06
N LEU A 124 -1.33 3.74 10.81
CA LEU A 124 -1.00 4.69 11.87
C LEU A 124 -2.27 5.32 12.45
N GLU A 125 -2.38 5.26 13.77
CA GLU A 125 -3.46 5.85 14.55
C GLU A 125 -2.89 6.62 15.73
N TYR A 126 -3.60 7.69 16.12
CA TYR A 126 -3.32 8.41 17.36
C TYR A 126 -4.40 8.08 18.38
N ILE A 127 -4.00 7.48 19.50
CA ILE A 127 -4.87 7.18 20.63
C ILE A 127 -4.51 8.11 21.78
N LYS A 128 -5.51 8.77 22.36
CA LYS A 128 -5.32 9.60 23.54
C LYS A 128 -4.65 8.77 24.65
N ASP A 129 -3.65 9.33 25.31
CA ASP A 129 -2.87 8.71 26.39
C ASP A 129 -1.89 7.58 26.00
N ARG A 130 -2.01 6.99 24.80
CA ARG A 130 -1.03 6.01 24.27
C ARG A 130 -0.11 6.55 23.17
N GLY A 131 -0.49 7.65 22.52
CA GLY A 131 0.30 8.25 21.45
C GLY A 131 0.06 7.59 20.10
N VAL A 132 1.11 7.48 19.29
CA VAL A 132 1.04 6.92 17.93
C VAL A 132 1.24 5.41 17.99
N VAL A 133 0.26 4.66 17.48
CA VAL A 133 0.27 3.20 17.44
C VAL A 133 -0.17 2.71 16.07
N PHE A 134 0.03 1.42 15.79
CA PHE A 134 -0.61 0.79 14.65
C PHE A 134 -2.00 0.28 15.05
N GLY A 135 -3.02 0.59 14.25
CA GLY A 135 -4.40 0.20 14.50
C GLY A 135 -4.58 -1.30 14.72
N PHE A 136 -3.80 -2.15 14.03
CA PHE A 136 -3.86 -3.61 14.20
C PHE A 136 -3.38 -4.12 15.56
N MET A 137 -2.81 -3.25 16.39
CA MET A 137 -2.49 -3.57 17.79
C MET A 137 -3.70 -3.42 18.71
N GLU A 138 -4.78 -2.78 18.25
CA GLU A 138 -5.99 -2.58 19.04
C GLU A 138 -6.88 -3.83 19.07
N PRO A 139 -7.48 -4.18 20.23
CA PRO A 139 -8.29 -5.39 20.37
C PRO A 139 -9.50 -5.47 19.43
N ASN A 140 -10.05 -4.32 19.03
CA ASN A 140 -11.23 -4.21 18.18
C ASN A 140 -10.89 -4.12 16.67
N TRP A 141 -9.61 -4.21 16.29
CA TRP A 141 -9.20 -4.15 14.89
C TRP A 141 -9.85 -5.27 14.05
N PRO A 142 -10.41 -4.98 12.85
CA PRO A 142 -10.15 -3.82 11.98
C PRO A 142 -11.06 -2.61 12.20
N SER A 143 -11.75 -2.51 13.35
CA SER A 143 -12.47 -1.30 13.71
C SER A 143 -11.50 -0.20 14.12
N ILE A 144 -11.30 0.78 13.23
CA ILE A 144 -10.45 1.94 13.42
C ILE A 144 -11.26 3.02 14.16
N SER A 145 -10.94 3.30 15.43
CA SER A 145 -11.66 4.27 16.26
C SER A 145 -10.97 5.64 16.36
N SER A 146 -9.94 5.91 15.55
CA SER A 146 -9.07 7.06 15.78
C SER A 146 -9.78 8.42 15.72
N GLU A 147 -9.37 9.32 16.60
CA GLU A 147 -9.63 10.74 16.44
C GLU A 147 -9.00 11.24 15.13
N ARG A 148 -9.66 12.19 14.44
CA ARG A 148 -9.23 12.77 13.15
C ARG A 148 -8.00 13.70 13.28
N ARG A 149 -6.88 13.25 13.86
CA ARG A 149 -5.73 14.12 14.19
C ARG A 149 -4.45 13.77 13.43
N PHE A 150 -4.44 13.99 12.13
CA PHE A 150 -3.27 13.77 11.26
C PHE A 150 -2.01 14.54 11.68
N LYS A 151 -2.14 15.75 12.26
CA LYS A 151 -0.99 16.57 12.68
C LYS A 151 -0.04 15.84 13.66
N LYS A 152 -0.56 14.92 14.47
CA LYS A 152 0.24 14.13 15.42
C LYS A 152 0.91 12.92 14.78
N LEU A 153 0.51 12.57 13.55
CA LEU A 153 1.04 11.45 12.77
C LEU A 153 2.06 11.90 11.71
N ALA A 154 2.09 13.19 11.39
CA ALA A 154 2.85 13.74 10.27
C ALA A 154 4.35 13.38 10.30
N TRP A 155 4.99 13.36 11.46
CA TRP A 155 6.41 12.98 11.56
C TRP A 155 6.65 11.50 11.21
N TYR A 156 5.78 10.61 11.69
CA TYR A 156 5.85 9.18 11.38
C TYR A 156 5.48 8.90 9.92
N ALA A 157 4.57 9.69 9.36
CA ALA A 157 4.22 9.65 7.94
C ALA A 157 5.44 9.86 7.04
N LEU A 158 6.30 10.81 7.40
CA LEU A 158 7.50 11.14 6.61
C LEU A 158 8.47 9.94 6.50
N LEU A 159 8.58 9.11 7.55
CA LEU A 159 9.44 7.93 7.49
C LEU A 159 8.98 6.93 6.43
N PHE A 160 7.67 6.76 6.26
CA PHE A 160 7.12 5.89 5.23
C PHE A 160 7.20 6.50 3.83
N MET A 161 7.30 7.83 3.71
CA MET A 161 7.51 8.53 2.43
C MET A 161 8.93 8.35 1.88
N ILE A 162 9.92 8.01 2.72
CA ILE A 162 11.30 7.77 2.26
C ILE A 162 11.35 6.62 1.25
N ILE A 163 10.60 5.55 1.49
CA ILE A 163 10.58 4.36 0.62
C ILE A 163 10.13 4.70 -0.81
N PRO A 164 8.93 5.28 -1.05
CA PRO A 164 8.52 5.70 -2.38
C PRO A 164 9.47 6.75 -2.94
N THR A 165 10.02 7.67 -2.15
CA THR A 165 10.99 8.65 -2.66
C THR A 165 12.26 7.98 -3.18
N VAL A 166 12.84 7.02 -2.46
CA VAL A 166 14.05 6.30 -2.92
C VAL A 166 13.77 5.52 -4.19
N ILE A 167 12.65 4.79 -4.24
CA ILE A 167 12.25 4.03 -5.44
C ILE A 167 12.04 4.98 -6.62
N ILE A 168 11.28 6.06 -6.42
CA ILE A 168 10.97 7.04 -7.46
C ILE A 168 12.23 7.77 -7.97
N VAL A 169 13.09 8.24 -7.06
CA VAL A 169 14.31 8.98 -7.42
C VAL A 169 15.37 8.08 -8.06
N SER A 170 15.36 6.78 -7.78
CA SER A 170 16.27 5.85 -8.43
C SER A 170 15.99 5.63 -9.91
N PHE A 171 14.74 5.82 -10.37
CA PHE A 171 14.36 5.65 -11.78
C PHE A 171 15.11 6.58 -12.75
N PRO A 172 15.16 7.92 -12.56
CA PRO A 172 15.88 8.79 -13.48
C PRO A 172 17.39 8.55 -13.47
N TYR A 173 17.99 8.03 -12.39
CA TYR A 173 19.43 7.71 -12.36
C TYR A 173 19.78 6.44 -13.15
N LEU A 174 18.83 5.50 -13.30
CA LEU A 174 19.02 4.28 -14.08
C LEU A 174 18.85 4.48 -15.60
N GLN A 175 18.31 5.61 -16.04
CA GLN A 175 18.18 5.94 -17.46
C GLN A 175 19.49 6.43 -18.12
N TYR A 176 20.49 6.83 -17.31
CA TYR A 176 21.77 7.41 -17.78
C TYR A 176 22.96 6.45 -17.73
N TYR A 177 22.74 5.17 -17.41
CA TYR A 177 23.73 4.09 -17.43
C TYR A 177 23.22 2.91 -18.26
#